data_AF-A0A847EM98-F1
#
_entry.id   AF-A0A847EM98-F1
#
_cell.length_a   1.000
_cell.length_b   1.000
_cell.length_c   1.000
_cell.angle_alpha   90.00
_cell.angle_beta   90.00
_cell.angle_gamma   90.00
#
_symmetry.space_group_name_H-M   'P 1'
#
loop_
_entity.id
_entity.type
_entity.pdbx_description
1 polymer ?
#
loop_
_entity_poly.entity_id
_entity_poly.type
_entity_poly.pdbx_seq_one_letter_code
_entity_poly.pdbx_strand_id
1 'polypeptide(L)'
;MTSTGLANGTGRATWRLGVMGGTFDPIHHGHLVAASEVAARFDLDEVVFVPTGQPWQKAHKKVSSPEDRYLMTVIATASNPRFSVSRVDIERPGDTYTVDTLRDLRKLRGPDTQLYFITGADALSQILTWR
;
A
#
# COMPACT_ATOMS: atom_id res chain seq x y z
N MET A 1 -10.92 -48.99 -5.16
CA MET A 1 -12.23 -48.52 -5.69
C MET A 1 -13.10 -48.30 -4.47
N THR A 2 -13.54 -47.11 -4.11
CA THR A 2 -14.30 -46.16 -4.93
C THR A 2 -13.98 -44.71 -4.54
N SER A 3 -13.60 -43.94 -5.56
CA SER A 3 -13.76 -42.49 -5.62
C SER A 3 -15.24 -42.14 -5.47
N THR A 4 -15.54 -41.10 -4.70
CA THR A 4 -16.59 -40.13 -5.02
C THR A 4 -16.16 -38.78 -4.49
N GLY A 5 -15.57 -37.97 -5.38
CA GLY A 5 -15.40 -36.55 -5.14
C GLY A 5 -16.73 -35.82 -5.36
N LEU A 6 -16.93 -34.75 -4.59
CA LEU A 6 -17.61 -33.56 -5.06
C LEU A 6 -16.83 -32.36 -4.51
N ALA A 7 -16.12 -31.71 -5.44
CA ALA A 7 -15.52 -30.41 -5.25
C ALA A 7 -16.62 -29.34 -5.18
N ASN A 8 -16.47 -28.35 -4.32
CA ASN A 8 -17.07 -27.03 -4.50
C ASN A 8 -16.00 -25.98 -4.22
N GLY A 9 -15.39 -25.49 -5.29
CA GLY A 9 -14.53 -24.33 -5.26
C GLY A 9 -15.34 -23.05 -5.06
N THR A 10 -14.92 -22.25 -4.09
CA THR A 10 -15.07 -20.79 -4.13
C THR A 10 -13.67 -20.22 -3.95
N GLY A 11 -13.12 -19.70 -5.04
CA GLY A 11 -11.72 -19.36 -5.16
C GLY A 11 -11.42 -18.02 -4.51
N ARG A 12 -10.68 -18.06 -3.40
CA ARG A 12 -9.64 -17.06 -3.14
C ARG A 12 -8.52 -17.67 -2.32
N ALA A 13 -7.65 -18.41 -3.00
CA ALA A 13 -6.40 -18.90 -2.43
C ALA A 13 -5.32 -17.79 -2.30
N THR A 14 -5.62 -16.58 -2.78
CA THR A 14 -4.66 -15.49 -2.98
C THR A 14 -5.16 -14.24 -2.28
N TRP A 15 -4.46 -13.78 -1.24
CA TRP A 15 -4.77 -12.53 -0.54
C TRP A 15 -4.54 -11.33 -1.47
N ARG A 16 -5.46 -10.37 -1.60
CA ARG A 16 -5.32 -9.23 -2.52
C ARG A 16 -5.10 -7.96 -1.71
N LEU A 17 -3.87 -7.47 -1.78
CA LEU A 17 -3.38 -6.35 -1.01
C LEU A 17 -3.21 -5.11 -1.91
N GLY A 18 -3.97 -4.06 -1.62
CA GLY A 18 -3.72 -2.73 -2.17
C GLY A 18 -2.56 -2.05 -1.47
N VAL A 19 -1.62 -1.51 -2.24
CA VAL A 19 -0.45 -0.78 -1.73
C VAL A 19 -0.59 0.67 -2.14
N MET A 20 -0.90 1.55 -1.20
CA MET A 20 -0.98 2.99 -1.41
C MET A 20 0.24 3.68 -0.80
N GLY A 21 1.24 3.96 -1.63
CA GLY A 21 2.39 4.76 -1.25
C GLY A 21 2.09 6.27 -1.29
N GLY A 22 2.67 7.04 -0.38
CA GLY A 22 2.50 8.49 -0.40
C GLY A 22 3.33 9.22 0.65
N THR A 23 3.56 10.51 0.44
CA THR A 23 4.19 11.32 1.49
C THR A 23 3.24 11.47 2.69
N PHE A 24 1.93 11.63 2.46
CA PHE A 24 0.93 11.83 3.52
C PHE A 24 1.32 12.96 4.49
N ASP A 25 1.46 14.17 3.96
CA ASP A 25 1.91 15.35 4.70
C ASP A 25 0.87 16.49 4.66
N PRO A 26 -0.29 16.36 5.36
CA PRO A 26 -0.77 15.18 6.09
C PRO A 26 -1.62 14.24 5.22
N ILE A 27 -1.95 13.06 5.75
CA ILE A 27 -3.05 12.24 5.19
C ILE A 27 -4.38 13.01 5.27
N HIS A 28 -5.30 12.73 4.34
CA HIS A 28 -6.59 13.44 4.23
C HIS A 28 -7.65 12.56 3.57
N HIS A 29 -8.92 13.00 3.59
CA HIS A 29 -10.05 12.23 3.06
C HIS A 29 -9.88 11.78 1.61
N GLY A 30 -9.28 12.58 0.74
CA GLY A 30 -8.97 12.16 -0.63
C GLY A 30 -8.19 10.83 -0.72
N HIS A 31 -7.19 10.61 0.14
CA HIS A 31 -6.46 9.34 0.21
C HIS A 31 -7.35 8.18 0.68
N LEU A 32 -8.12 8.42 1.74
CA LEU A 32 -8.98 7.40 2.37
C LEU A 32 -10.13 6.96 1.44
N VAL A 33 -10.74 7.92 0.75
CA VAL A 33 -11.79 7.66 -0.24
C VAL A 33 -11.22 6.90 -1.42
N ALA A 34 -10.08 7.33 -1.98
CA ALA A 34 -9.44 6.61 -3.08
C ALA A 34 -9.08 5.16 -2.70
N ALA A 35 -8.49 4.94 -1.52
CA ALA A 35 -8.20 3.61 -1.02
C ALA A 35 -9.46 2.75 -0.84
N SER A 36 -10.54 3.33 -0.30
CA SER A 36 -11.82 2.64 -0.09
C SER A 36 -12.48 2.25 -1.42
N GLU A 37 -12.48 3.17 -2.39
CA GLU A 37 -13.02 2.96 -3.72
C GLU A 37 -12.27 1.85 -4.47
N VAL A 38 -10.94 1.87 -4.43
CA VAL A 38 -10.12 0.82 -5.05
C VAL A 38 -10.34 -0.51 -4.34
N ALA A 39 -10.39 -0.52 -3.01
CA ALA A 39 -10.69 -1.73 -2.25
C ALA A 39 -12.03 -2.35 -2.65
N ALA A 40 -13.07 -1.53 -2.82
CA ALA A 40 -14.38 -2.00 -3.25
C ALA A 40 -14.38 -2.50 -4.69
N ARG A 41 -13.81 -1.73 -5.64
CA ARG A 41 -13.85 -2.05 -7.08
C ARG A 41 -13.02 -3.26 -7.46
N PHE A 42 -11.90 -3.47 -6.78
CA PHE A 42 -10.99 -4.58 -7.02
C PHE A 42 -11.16 -5.71 -6.00
N ASP A 43 -12.18 -5.63 -5.14
CA ASP A 43 -12.46 -6.65 -4.12
C ASP A 43 -11.20 -6.96 -3.29
N LEU A 44 -10.52 -5.94 -2.78
CA LEU A 44 -9.27 -6.10 -2.00
C LEU A 44 -9.59 -6.56 -0.57
N ASP A 45 -8.75 -7.44 -0.04
CA ASP A 45 -8.86 -7.88 1.36
C ASP A 45 -8.35 -6.79 2.32
N GLU A 46 -7.30 -6.09 1.90
CA GLU A 46 -6.59 -5.07 2.69
C GLU A 46 -6.08 -3.96 1.77
N VAL A 47 -6.03 -2.73 2.27
CA VAL A 47 -5.20 -1.65 1.71
C VAL A 47 -4.18 -1.23 2.76
N VAL A 48 -2.91 -1.42 2.44
CA VAL A 48 -1.78 -0.95 3.23
C VAL A 48 -1.33 0.42 2.74
N PHE A 49 -1.36 1.39 3.64
CA PHE A 49 -0.78 2.71 3.43
C PHE A 49 0.72 2.65 3.76
N VAL A 50 1.56 3.17 2.87
CA VAL A 50 3.00 3.18 3.05
C VAL A 50 3.51 4.63 3.02
N PRO A 51 3.65 5.28 4.19
CA PRO A 51 4.26 6.61 4.25
C PRO A 51 5.72 6.53 3.81
N THR A 52 6.11 7.37 2.85
CA THR A 52 7.51 7.41 2.37
C THR A 52 8.45 7.79 3.52
N GLY A 53 9.63 7.17 3.61
CA GLY A 53 10.67 7.55 4.58
C GLY A 53 11.26 8.92 4.23
N GLN A 54 12.25 8.95 3.35
CA GLN A 54 12.76 10.18 2.74
C GLN A 54 12.35 10.26 1.26
N PRO A 55 11.38 11.12 0.90
CA PRO A 55 10.98 11.27 -0.50
C PRO A 55 12.09 11.99 -1.29
N TRP A 56 12.84 11.23 -2.09
CA TRP A 56 13.97 11.72 -2.91
C TRP A 56 13.59 12.90 -3.83
N GLN A 57 12.33 12.96 -4.29
CA GLN A 57 11.81 14.03 -5.15
C GLN A 57 11.54 15.36 -4.43
N LYS A 58 11.65 15.42 -3.09
CA LYS A 58 11.30 16.60 -2.27
C LYS A 58 12.47 17.14 -1.44
N ALA A 59 13.71 16.87 -1.81
CA ALA A 59 14.91 17.35 -1.09
C ALA A 59 14.95 18.88 -0.85
N HIS A 60 14.16 19.67 -1.61
CA HIS A 60 14.07 21.13 -1.49
C HIS A 60 12.81 21.64 -0.75
N LYS A 61 11.93 20.77 -0.25
CA LYS A 61 10.73 21.14 0.51
C LYS A 61 10.82 20.63 1.93
N LYS A 62 10.41 21.48 2.90
CA LYS A 62 10.27 21.06 4.30
C LYS A 62 9.08 20.11 4.40
N VAL A 63 9.36 18.81 4.51
CA VAL A 63 8.37 17.76 4.75
C VAL A 63 8.33 17.47 6.25
N SER A 64 7.14 17.21 6.81
CA SER A 64 7.02 16.83 8.23
C SER A 64 7.78 15.52 8.53
N SER A 65 8.14 15.31 9.80
CA SER A 65 8.95 14.15 10.18
C SER A 65 8.28 12.84 9.72
N PRO A 66 9.06 11.82 9.31
CA PRO A 66 8.48 10.53 8.91
C PRO A 66 7.58 9.91 9.99
N GLU A 67 7.94 10.09 11.26
CA GLU A 67 7.15 9.59 12.39
C GLU A 67 5.82 10.34 12.54
N ASP A 68 5.80 11.67 12.42
CA ASP A 68 4.54 12.42 12.51
C ASP A 68 3.57 11.98 11.40
N ARG A 69 4.09 11.81 10.18
CA ARG A 69 3.29 11.36 9.02
C ARG A 69 2.79 9.94 9.21
N TYR A 70 3.61 9.04 9.77
CA TYR A 70 3.19 7.69 10.14
C TYR A 70 2.06 7.69 11.16
N LEU A 71 2.23 8.42 12.26
CA LEU A 71 1.24 8.47 13.35
C LEU A 71 -0.09 9.07 12.86
N MET A 72 -0.04 10.15 12.09
CA MET A 72 -1.24 10.72 11.47
C MET A 72 -1.93 9.72 10.53
N THR A 73 -1.16 8.95 9.76
CA THR A 73 -1.68 7.89 8.89
C THR A 73 -2.37 6.79 9.70
N VAL A 74 -1.73 6.30 10.77
CA VAL A 74 -2.30 5.30 11.68
C VAL A 74 -3.65 5.77 12.22
N ILE A 75 -3.70 6.98 12.79
CA ILE A 75 -4.92 7.57 13.36
C ILE A 75 -6.02 7.68 12.30
N ALA A 76 -5.69 8.19 11.11
CA ALA A 76 -6.66 8.39 10.04
C ALA A 76 -7.24 7.07 9.49
N THR A 77 -6.47 5.98 9.55
CA THR A 77 -6.89 4.66 9.06
C THR A 77 -7.58 3.78 10.12
N ALA A 78 -7.46 4.12 11.41
CA ALA A 78 -7.83 3.25 12.52
C ALA A 78 -9.31 2.81 12.55
N SER A 79 -10.21 3.59 11.94
CA SER A 79 -11.65 3.29 11.92
C SER A 79 -12.07 2.29 10.83
N ASN A 80 -11.19 1.98 9.87
CA ASN A 80 -11.49 1.06 8.78
C ASN A 80 -10.71 -0.25 8.95
N PRO A 81 -11.37 -1.38 9.23
CA PRO A 81 -10.69 -2.65 9.50
C PRO A 81 -9.96 -3.23 8.28
N ARG A 82 -10.25 -2.73 7.07
CA ARG A 82 -9.52 -3.11 5.85
C ARG A 82 -8.25 -2.29 5.63
N PHE A 83 -8.00 -1.27 6.44
CA PHE A 83 -6.83 -0.40 6.30
C PHE A 83 -5.75 -0.76 7.31
N SER A 84 -4.51 -0.74 6.84
CA SER A 84 -3.32 -0.91 7.67
C SER A 84 -2.26 0.10 7.27
N VAL A 85 -1.23 0.26 8.09
CA VAL A 85 -0.10 1.16 7.81
C VAL A 85 1.20 0.40 7.96
N SER A 86 2.04 0.44 6.92
CA SER A 86 3.36 -0.17 6.94
C SER A 86 4.46 0.87 7.12
N ARG A 87 5.46 0.51 7.93
CA ARG A 87 6.66 1.31 8.18
C ARG A 87 7.83 0.96 7.28
N VAL A 88 7.64 0.02 6.35
CA VAL A 88 8.71 -0.57 5.52
C VAL A 88 9.61 0.47 4.84
N ASP A 89 9.07 1.62 4.45
CA ASP A 89 9.83 2.69 3.81
C ASP A 89 10.44 3.70 4.79
N ILE A 90 9.88 3.85 5.99
CA ILE A 90 10.44 4.68 7.06
C ILE A 90 11.67 4.00 7.66
N GLU A 91 11.63 2.68 7.79
CA GLU A 91 12.70 1.86 8.36
C GLU A 91 13.84 1.61 7.36
N ARG A 92 13.62 1.87 6.07
CA ARG A 92 14.62 1.74 5.02
C ARG A 92 15.55 2.96 5.02
N PRO A 93 16.87 2.78 5.17
CA PRO A 93 17.81 3.88 5.04
C PRO A 93 17.92 4.35 3.57
N GLY A 94 18.07 5.66 3.38
CA GLY A 94 18.27 6.27 2.06
C GLY A 94 16.99 6.55 1.28
N ASP A 95 17.13 6.75 -0.02
CA ASP A 95 16.01 7.07 -0.92
C ASP A 95 15.02 5.91 -1.01
N THR A 96 13.73 6.24 -0.98
CA THR A 96 12.66 5.27 -1.14
C THR A 96 12.22 5.14 -2.60
N TYR A 97 12.22 3.91 -3.11
CA TYR A 97 11.73 3.56 -4.46
C TYR A 97 10.57 2.56 -4.38
N THR A 98 9.53 2.80 -5.18
CA THR A 98 8.31 1.97 -5.20
C THR A 98 8.60 0.49 -5.46
N VAL A 99 9.57 0.17 -6.33
CA VAL A 99 9.94 -1.22 -6.63
C VAL A 99 10.44 -1.95 -5.39
N ASP A 100 11.17 -1.27 -4.51
CA ASP A 100 11.71 -1.88 -3.31
C ASP A 100 10.64 -1.98 -2.21
N THR A 101 9.74 -1.00 -2.12
CA THR A 101 8.53 -1.09 -1.28
C THR A 101 7.72 -2.35 -1.60
N LEU A 102 7.46 -2.59 -2.89
CA LEU A 102 6.69 -3.75 -3.35
C LEU A 102 7.42 -5.07 -3.08
N ARG A 103 8.75 -5.11 -3.25
CA ARG A 103 9.57 -6.29 -2.92
C ARG A 103 9.54 -6.63 -1.44
N ASP A 104 9.59 -5.63 -0.57
CA ASP A 104 9.61 -5.88 0.86
C ASP A 104 8.23 -6.25 1.40
N LEU A 105 7.16 -5.64 0.89
CA LEU A 105 5.80 -6.08 1.17
C LEU A 105 5.56 -7.52 0.68
N ARG A 106 6.08 -7.89 -0.49
CA ARG A 106 6.05 -9.26 -1.00
C ARG A 106 6.72 -10.24 -0.03
N LYS A 107 7.89 -9.90 0.50
CA LYS A 107 8.59 -10.74 1.50
C LYS A 107 7.79 -10.87 2.79
N LEU A 108 7.19 -9.78 3.28
CA LEU A 108 6.42 -9.74 4.52
C LEU A 108 5.06 -10.45 4.43
N ARG A 109 4.42 -10.42 3.26
CA ARG A 109 3.05 -10.93 3.04
C ARG A 109 3.01 -12.29 2.33
N GLY A 110 4.16 -12.76 1.85
CA GLY A 110 4.29 -14.06 1.20
C GLY A 110 4.04 -14.05 -0.32
N PRO A 111 4.46 -15.12 -1.01
CA PRO A 111 4.37 -15.25 -2.46
C PRO A 111 2.92 -15.30 -2.97
N ASP A 112 1.98 -15.80 -2.18
CA ASP A 112 0.58 -15.98 -2.57
C ASP A 112 -0.28 -14.71 -2.41
N THR A 113 0.32 -13.57 -2.09
CA THR A 113 -0.40 -12.28 -2.01
C THR A 113 -0.43 -11.58 -3.38
N GLN A 114 -1.57 -11.26 -3.96
CA GLN A 114 -1.62 -10.39 -5.14
C GLN A 114 -1.48 -8.93 -4.72
N LEU A 115 -0.45 -8.25 -5.24
CA LEU A 115 -0.23 -6.83 -4.96
C LEU A 115 -0.90 -5.95 -6.01
N TYR A 116 -1.64 -4.95 -5.56
CA TYR A 116 -2.27 -3.92 -6.37
C TYR A 116 -1.65 -2.58 -6.03
N PHE A 117 -0.94 -1.95 -6.96
CA PHE A 117 -0.36 -0.64 -6.72
C PHE A 117 -1.40 0.46 -6.92
N ILE A 118 -1.58 1.32 -5.92
CA ILE A 118 -2.55 2.42 -5.93
C ILE A 118 -1.78 3.73 -5.93
N THR A 119 -1.99 4.55 -6.96
CA THR A 119 -1.33 5.85 -7.12
C THR A 119 -2.27 6.87 -7.75
N GLY A 120 -2.02 8.16 -7.48
CA GLY A 120 -2.74 9.25 -8.14
C GLY A 120 -2.36 9.38 -9.61
N ALA A 121 -3.24 9.97 -10.41
CA ALA A 121 -3.01 10.19 -11.84
C ALA A 121 -1.75 11.04 -12.11
N ASP A 122 -1.48 12.04 -11.27
CA ASP A 122 -0.30 12.91 -11.41
C ASP A 122 1.01 12.13 -11.24
N ALA A 123 1.05 11.22 -10.26
CA ALA A 123 2.19 10.37 -10.02
C ALA A 123 2.36 9.33 -11.16
N LEU A 124 1.26 8.79 -11.67
CA LEU A 124 1.27 7.89 -12.83
C LEU A 124 1.83 8.57 -14.09
N SER A 125 1.59 9.86 -14.29
CA SER A 125 2.12 10.61 -15.45
C SER A 125 3.66 10.60 -15.53
N GLN A 126 4.32 10.36 -14.39
CA GLN A 126 5.77 10.30 -14.27
C GLN A 126 6.28 8.85 -14.12
N ILE A 127 5.44 7.83 -14.27
CA ILE A 127 5.81 6.44 -13.95
C ILE A 127 7.03 5.93 -14.73
N LEU A 128 7.25 6.44 -15.95
CA LEU A 128 8.40 6.08 -16.79
C LEU A 128 9.73 6.67 -16.29
N THR A 129 9.69 7.62 -15.35
CA THR A 129 10.89 8.20 -14.71
C THR A 129 11.26 7.49 -13.41
N TRP A 130 10.42 6.57 -12.94
CA TRP A 130 10.65 5.85 -11.71
C TRP A 130 11.70 4.75 -11.93
N ARG A 131 12.49 4.49 -10.89
CA ARG A 131 13.44 3.37 -10.83
C ARG A 131 12.81 2.15 -10.16
#